data_AF-A0A965S4U9-F1
#
_entry.id   AF-A0A965S4U9-F1
#
_cell.length_a   1.000
_cell.length_b   1.000
_cell.length_c   1.000
_cell.angle_alpha   90.00
_cell.angle_beta   90.00
_cell.angle_gamma   90.00
#
_symmetry.space_group_name_H-M   'P 1'
#
loop_
_entity.id
_entity.type
_entity.pdbx_description
1 polymer ?
#
loop_
_entity_poly.entity_id
_entity_poly.type
_entity_poly.pdbx_seq_one_letter_code
_entity_poly.pdbx_strand_id
1 'polypeptide(L)'
;MFKFTICALVFLEFILFKYNAQIPQNAMRIDSIGVLNSSALSSYYNALNKISVESPIHIVCIGDSHLQAGMLSDSLRKYLQKQFGNAGRGLCFPYALAKTNGSKDIKSYSAGAFQKHVITDHHLNTKCKVGVSGYSIENTSNTGYVYIATHFNYDSLKILGHAGIKAVSIDTNYLNGKDTFRKV
;
A
#
# COMPACT_ATOMS: atom_id res chain seq x y z
N MET A 1 -25.49 -5.05 15.08
CA MET A 1 -24.32 -5.89 15.40
C MET A 1 -23.49 -6.05 14.13
N PHE A 2 -22.50 -5.16 13.93
CA PHE A 2 -21.69 -5.12 12.71
C PHE A 2 -20.64 -6.23 12.75
N LYS A 3 -20.76 -7.20 11.84
CA LYS A 3 -19.73 -8.22 11.62
C LYS A 3 -18.70 -7.64 10.65
N PHE A 4 -17.53 -7.26 11.15
CA PHE A 4 -16.34 -7.03 10.34
C PHE A 4 -15.71 -8.40 10.03
N THR A 5 -15.69 -8.81 8.77
CA THR A 5 -14.93 -9.98 8.31
C THR A 5 -13.67 -9.49 7.60
N ILE A 6 -12.53 -9.69 8.24
CA ILE A 6 -11.20 -9.44 7.66
C ILE A 6 -10.82 -10.70 6.86
N CYS A 7 -10.68 -10.58 5.55
CA CYS A 7 -10.03 -11.60 4.73
C CYS A 7 -8.51 -11.38 4.77
N ALA A 8 -7.80 -12.24 5.48
CA ALA A 8 -6.35 -12.36 5.39
C ALA A 8 -6.01 -13.24 4.18
N LEU A 9 -5.24 -12.71 3.22
CA LEU A 9 -4.63 -13.49 2.15
C LEU A 9 -3.16 -13.69 2.50
N VAL A 10 -2.79 -14.92 2.83
CA VAL A 10 -1.41 -15.34 3.07
C VAL A 10 -0.66 -15.40 1.73
N PHE A 11 0.56 -14.87 1.73
CA PHE A 11 1.45 -14.71 0.59
C PHE A 11 2.40 -15.91 0.48
N LEU A 12 2.54 -16.50 -0.71
CA LEU A 12 3.80 -17.13 -1.14
C LEU A 12 3.82 -17.23 -2.67
N GLU A 13 5.02 -17.13 -3.27
CA GLU A 13 5.37 -17.29 -4.69
C GLU A 13 5.64 -16.00 -5.49
N PHE A 14 6.72 -15.28 -5.17
CA PHE A 14 7.42 -14.46 -6.18
C PHE A 14 8.94 -14.66 -6.18
N ILE A 15 9.40 -15.88 -5.88
CA ILE A 15 10.66 -16.39 -6.41
C ILE A 15 10.26 -17.27 -7.59
N LEU A 16 10.21 -16.71 -8.80
CA LEU A 16 10.41 -17.39 -10.11
C LEU A 16 9.89 -16.60 -11.31
N PHE A 17 9.32 -15.40 -11.16
CA PHE A 17 9.00 -14.56 -12.33
C PHE A 17 10.22 -13.88 -13.00
N LYS A 18 11.42 -14.38 -12.72
CA LYS A 18 12.66 -13.85 -13.28
C LYS A 18 13.52 -14.90 -13.95
N TYR A 19 12.96 -15.93 -14.59
CA TYR A 19 13.68 -16.59 -15.68
C TYR A 19 12.74 -17.48 -16.49
N ASN A 20 12.76 -17.30 -17.80
CA ASN A 20 12.19 -18.23 -18.77
C ASN A 20 13.14 -19.46 -18.88
N ALA A 21 13.33 -20.18 -17.77
CA ALA A 21 14.03 -21.46 -17.72
C ALA A 21 13.05 -22.53 -17.26
N GLN A 22 13.11 -23.69 -17.91
CA GLN A 22 12.34 -24.89 -17.60
C GLN A 22 12.32 -25.15 -16.09
N ILE A 23 11.11 -25.21 -15.54
CA ILE A 23 10.86 -25.52 -14.14
C ILE A 23 11.40 -26.94 -13.87
N PRO A 24 12.34 -27.14 -12.93
CA PRO A 24 12.85 -28.47 -12.62
C PRO A 24 11.73 -29.36 -12.05
N GLN A 25 11.74 -30.65 -12.38
CA GLN A 25 10.70 -31.63 -11.98
C GLN A 25 10.48 -31.76 -10.46
N ASN A 26 11.34 -31.15 -9.64
CA ASN A 26 11.25 -31.11 -8.18
C ASN A 26 10.69 -29.79 -7.62
N ALA A 27 10.19 -28.88 -8.47
CA ALA A 27 9.43 -27.73 -8.01
C ALA A 27 8.10 -28.21 -7.42
N MET A 28 7.77 -27.71 -6.22
CA MET A 28 6.50 -27.96 -5.55
C MET A 28 5.35 -27.69 -6.53
N ARG A 29 4.63 -28.73 -6.96
CA ARG A 29 3.39 -28.56 -7.71
C ARG A 29 2.37 -27.91 -6.78
N ILE A 30 2.05 -26.64 -7.02
CA ILE A 30 0.86 -26.02 -6.42
C ILE A 30 -0.33 -26.60 -7.18
N ASP A 31 -0.81 -27.75 -6.72
CA ASP A 31 -1.87 -28.47 -7.42
C ASP A 31 -3.24 -27.78 -7.32
N SER A 32 -3.40 -26.72 -6.50
CA SER A 32 -4.60 -25.86 -6.50
C SER A 32 -4.41 -24.59 -5.66
N ILE A 33 -4.41 -23.40 -6.27
CA ILE A 33 -4.76 -22.16 -5.56
C ILE A 33 -6.29 -22.13 -5.48
N GLY A 34 -6.85 -22.62 -4.37
CA GLY A 34 -8.29 -22.64 -4.13
C GLY A 34 -8.76 -21.36 -3.44
N VAL A 35 -9.82 -20.74 -3.95
CA VAL A 35 -10.55 -19.73 -3.17
C VAL A 35 -11.30 -20.45 -2.06
N LEU A 36 -10.82 -20.29 -0.83
CA LEU A 36 -11.56 -20.74 0.34
C LEU A 36 -12.82 -19.87 0.48
N ASN A 37 -13.99 -20.51 0.60
CA ASN A 37 -15.28 -19.86 0.75
C ASN A 37 -15.65 -18.89 -0.41
N SER A 38 -15.70 -19.42 -1.63
CA SER A 38 -16.06 -18.65 -2.84
C SER A 38 -17.41 -17.92 -2.75
N SER A 39 -18.35 -18.42 -1.94
CA SER A 39 -19.64 -17.76 -1.71
C SER A 39 -19.49 -16.38 -1.05
N ALA A 40 -18.40 -16.15 -0.29
CA ALA A 40 -18.09 -14.84 0.29
C ALA A 40 -17.81 -13.75 -0.77
N LEU A 41 -17.43 -14.15 -1.99
CA LEU A 41 -17.20 -13.22 -3.09
C LEU A 41 -18.48 -12.74 -3.78
N SER A 42 -19.64 -13.35 -3.47
CA SER A 42 -20.92 -12.94 -4.07
C SER A 42 -21.21 -11.45 -3.89
N SER A 43 -20.98 -10.90 -2.69
CA SER A 43 -21.12 -9.47 -2.41
C SER A 43 -20.17 -8.61 -3.25
N TYR A 44 -18.94 -9.08 -3.47
CA TYR A 44 -17.97 -8.39 -4.31
C TYR A 44 -18.40 -8.37 -5.78
N TYR A 45 -18.85 -9.50 -6.33
CA TYR A 45 -19.37 -9.55 -7.70
C TYR A 45 -20.64 -8.72 -7.89
N ASN A 46 -21.54 -8.72 -6.89
CA ASN A 46 -22.71 -7.85 -6.91
C ASN A 46 -22.34 -6.37 -6.88
N ALA A 47 -21.29 -5.99 -6.16
CA ALA A 47 -20.77 -4.63 -6.18
C ALA A 47 -20.15 -4.28 -7.54
N LEU A 48 -19.41 -5.21 -8.17
CA LEU A 48 -18.85 -5.00 -9.52
C LEU A 48 -19.95 -4.72 -10.57
N ASN A 49 -21.09 -5.42 -10.49
CA ASN A 49 -22.22 -5.20 -11.40
C ASN A 49 -22.87 -3.82 -11.25
N LYS A 50 -22.61 -3.10 -10.15
CA LYS A 50 -23.21 -1.81 -9.81
C LYS A 50 -22.17 -0.69 -9.70
N ILE A 51 -20.94 -0.94 -10.14
CA ILE A 51 -19.85 0.02 -9.98
C ILE A 51 -20.16 1.30 -10.77
N SER A 52 -19.97 2.45 -10.12
CA SER A 52 -20.10 3.76 -10.74
C SER A 52 -19.07 4.72 -10.15
N VAL A 53 -18.99 5.93 -10.70
CA VAL A 53 -18.12 7.00 -10.18
C VAL A 53 -18.52 7.36 -8.74
N GLU A 54 -19.81 7.34 -8.43
CA GLU A 54 -20.40 7.64 -7.12
C GLU A 54 -20.30 6.46 -6.14
N SER A 55 -20.05 5.24 -6.63
CA SER A 55 -19.95 4.02 -5.83
C SER A 55 -18.71 3.21 -6.19
N PRO A 56 -17.50 3.70 -5.84
CA PRO A 56 -16.27 2.98 -6.10
C PRO A 56 -16.12 1.76 -5.18
N ILE A 57 -15.42 0.74 -5.66
CA ILE A 57 -15.07 -0.44 -4.86
C ILE A 57 -13.68 -0.28 -4.27
N HIS A 58 -13.59 -0.37 -2.94
CA HIS A 58 -12.31 -0.36 -2.22
C HIS A 58 -11.85 -1.78 -1.92
N ILE A 59 -10.65 -2.12 -2.37
CA ILE A 59 -10.02 -3.42 -2.12
C ILE A 59 -8.84 -3.21 -1.18
N VAL A 60 -8.86 -3.92 -0.06
CA VAL A 60 -7.77 -3.93 0.92
C VAL A 60 -7.05 -5.27 0.84
N CYS A 61 -5.77 -5.22 0.50
CA CYS A 61 -4.88 -6.38 0.60
C CYS A 61 -4.05 -6.21 1.87
N ILE A 62 -4.04 -7.23 2.73
CA ILE A 62 -3.23 -7.29 3.95
C ILE A 62 -2.25 -8.44 3.80
N GLY A 63 -0.97 -8.21 4.11
CA GLY A 63 0.08 -9.20 3.90
C GLY A 63 1.41 -8.73 4.46
N ASP A 64 2.46 -9.44 4.09
CA ASP A 64 3.82 -9.23 4.57
C ASP A 64 4.63 -8.25 3.68
N SER A 65 5.96 -8.34 3.79
CA SER A 65 6.93 -7.50 3.07
C SER A 65 6.79 -7.56 1.54
N HIS A 66 6.28 -8.65 0.96
CA HIS A 66 6.11 -8.73 -0.49
C HIS A 66 4.93 -7.91 -0.99
N LEU A 67 3.84 -7.89 -0.23
CA LEU A 67 2.72 -7.01 -0.51
C LEU A 67 3.11 -5.54 -0.23
N GLN A 68 3.92 -5.30 0.79
CA GLN A 68 4.49 -3.98 1.10
C GLN A 68 5.35 -3.42 -0.05
N ALA A 69 6.13 -4.27 -0.72
CA ALA A 69 6.91 -3.90 -1.91
C ALA A 69 6.03 -3.52 -3.11
N GLY A 70 4.75 -3.90 -3.08
CA GLY A 70 3.74 -3.40 -4.00
C GLY A 70 3.70 -4.06 -5.37
N MET A 71 4.59 -4.99 -5.74
CA MET A 71 4.63 -5.54 -7.12
C MET A 71 3.32 -6.25 -7.52
N LEU A 72 2.81 -7.12 -6.65
CA LEU A 72 1.56 -7.84 -6.91
C LEU A 72 0.33 -6.95 -6.84
N SER A 73 0.22 -6.16 -5.77
CA SER A 73 -0.92 -5.27 -5.57
C SER A 73 -0.99 -4.15 -6.61
N ASP A 74 0.15 -3.66 -7.10
CA ASP A 74 0.22 -2.70 -8.19
C ASP A 74 -0.28 -3.29 -9.51
N SER A 75 0.15 -4.52 -9.83
CA SER A 75 -0.29 -5.23 -11.03
C SER A 75 -1.80 -5.52 -11.00
N LEU A 76 -2.30 -6.01 -9.87
CA LEU A 76 -3.73 -6.26 -9.66
C LEU A 76 -4.55 -4.96 -9.77
N ARG A 77 -4.10 -3.89 -9.10
CA ARG A 77 -4.76 -2.58 -9.15
C ARG A 77 -4.83 -2.06 -10.59
N LYS A 78 -3.72 -2.09 -11.34
CA LYS A 78 -3.67 -1.66 -12.74
C LYS A 78 -4.63 -2.48 -13.62
N TYR A 79 -4.67 -3.79 -13.42
CA TYR A 79 -5.59 -4.67 -14.14
C TYR A 79 -7.05 -4.30 -13.87
N LEU A 80 -7.44 -4.21 -12.59
CA LEU A 80 -8.80 -3.88 -12.20
C LEU A 80 -9.21 -2.49 -12.65
N GLN A 81 -8.31 -1.51 -12.54
CA GLN A 81 -8.58 -0.14 -12.99
C GLN A 81 -8.75 -0.05 -14.51
N LYS A 82 -8.01 -0.86 -15.27
CA LYS A 82 -8.18 -0.95 -16.73
C LYS A 82 -9.55 -1.54 -17.11
N GLN A 83 -10.07 -2.49 -16.32
CA GLN A 83 -11.33 -3.16 -16.61
C GLN A 83 -12.56 -2.41 -16.10
N PHE A 84 -12.49 -1.83 -14.90
CA PHE A 84 -13.64 -1.29 -14.17
C PHE A 84 -13.56 0.21 -13.87
N GLY A 85 -12.52 0.88 -14.34
CA GLY A 85 -12.31 2.32 -14.11
C GLY A 85 -11.34 2.62 -12.95
N ASN A 86 -10.75 3.81 -12.99
CA ASN A 86 -9.72 4.23 -12.06
C ASN A 86 -10.25 5.15 -10.96
N ALA A 87 -10.49 4.60 -9.76
CA ALA A 87 -10.89 5.34 -8.57
C ALA A 87 -9.72 5.86 -7.70
N GLY A 88 -8.52 6.00 -8.30
CA GLY A 88 -7.32 6.49 -7.61
C GLY A 88 -6.48 5.39 -6.95
N ARG A 89 -5.42 5.80 -6.24
CA ARG A 89 -4.42 4.88 -5.69
C ARG A 89 -4.84 4.15 -4.42
N GLY A 90 -5.74 4.75 -3.64
CA GLY A 90 -6.11 4.28 -2.31
C GLY A 90 -5.07 4.59 -1.24
N LEU A 91 -5.03 3.77 -0.18
CA LEU A 91 -4.18 3.97 0.98
C LEU A 91 -2.69 3.81 0.62
N CYS A 92 -1.87 4.73 1.13
CA CYS A 92 -0.42 4.67 1.03
C CYS A 92 0.27 5.10 2.33
N PHE A 93 1.55 4.74 2.45
CA PHE A 93 2.37 5.10 3.60
C PHE A 93 3.76 5.58 3.13
N PRO A 94 4.34 6.63 3.75
CA PRO A 94 5.65 7.16 3.38
C PRO A 94 6.80 6.27 3.89
N TYR A 95 6.95 5.08 3.29
CA TYR A 95 7.89 4.05 3.75
C TYR A 95 9.36 4.50 3.80
N ALA A 96 9.77 5.43 2.92
CA ALA A 96 11.13 5.98 2.93
C ALA A 96 11.45 6.73 4.24
N LEU A 97 10.48 7.45 4.82
CA LEU A 97 10.63 8.11 6.12
C LEU A 97 10.73 7.09 7.27
N ALA A 98 10.12 5.92 7.10
CA ALA A 98 10.28 4.78 8.00
C ALA A 98 11.52 3.92 7.68
N LYS A 99 12.42 4.38 6.80
CA LYS A 99 13.67 3.68 6.44
C LYS A 99 13.42 2.21 6.10
N THR A 100 12.39 1.95 5.29
CA THR A 100 12.03 0.60 4.83
C THR A 100 11.56 0.64 3.39
N ASN A 101 11.55 -0.52 2.75
CA ASN A 101 11.10 -0.65 1.37
C ASN A 101 9.60 -0.40 1.27
N GLY A 102 9.16 0.17 0.16
CA GLY A 102 7.75 0.39 -0.13
C GLY A 102 7.47 0.28 -1.62
N SER A 103 6.21 0.49 -1.97
CA SER A 103 5.79 0.53 -3.37
C SER A 103 6.54 1.63 -4.14
N LYS A 104 6.98 1.30 -5.36
CA LYS A 104 7.85 2.17 -6.19
C LYS A 104 7.15 3.41 -6.76
N ASP A 105 5.83 3.44 -6.68
CA ASP A 105 4.97 4.50 -7.21
C ASP A 105 4.76 5.68 -6.24
N ILE A 106 5.35 5.59 -5.04
CA ILE A 106 5.30 6.63 -4.01
C ILE A 106 6.69 6.86 -3.45
N LYS A 107 7.19 8.08 -3.62
CA LYS A 107 8.41 8.57 -2.97
C LYS A 107 8.01 9.51 -1.84
N SER A 108 8.79 9.50 -0.76
CA SER A 108 8.58 10.42 0.36
C SER A 108 9.90 10.95 0.90
N TYR A 109 9.88 12.20 1.35
CA TYR A 109 11.05 12.90 1.88
C TYR A 109 10.63 13.90 2.96
N SER A 110 11.58 14.22 3.85
CA SER A 110 11.48 15.26 4.86
C SER A 110 12.89 15.74 5.22
N ALA A 111 13.03 17.03 5.54
CA ALA A 111 14.24 17.56 6.19
C ALA A 111 14.33 17.18 7.68
N GLY A 112 13.19 17.00 8.34
CA GLY A 112 13.10 16.60 9.75
C GLY A 112 13.37 15.12 10.00
N ALA A 113 13.81 14.80 11.21
CA ALA A 113 14.06 13.43 11.65
C ALA A 113 12.75 12.73 12.06
N PHE A 114 12.57 11.51 11.58
CA PHE A 114 11.41 10.67 11.93
C PHE A 114 11.85 9.39 12.63
N GLN A 115 11.14 9.03 13.69
CA GLN A 115 11.12 7.69 14.26
C GLN A 115 9.97 6.88 13.68
N LYS A 116 10.17 5.57 13.56
CA LYS A 116 9.16 4.64 13.06
C LYS A 116 8.67 3.74 14.18
N HIS A 117 7.41 3.34 14.11
CA HIS A 117 6.87 2.23 14.87
C HIS A 117 6.24 1.23 13.91
N VAL A 118 6.47 -0.06 14.16
CA VAL A 118 6.02 -1.15 13.29
C VAL A 118 5.31 -2.18 14.16
N ILE A 119 4.18 -2.71 13.68
CA ILE A 119 3.37 -3.68 14.43
C ILE A 119 4.12 -4.98 14.78
N THR A 120 5.17 -5.31 14.03
CA THR A 120 5.98 -6.52 14.21
C THR A 120 7.19 -6.33 15.13
N ASP A 121 7.43 -5.12 15.65
CA ASP A 121 8.56 -4.88 16.53
C ASP A 121 8.24 -5.35 17.96
N HIS A 122 8.82 -6.50 18.33
CA HIS A 122 8.64 -7.17 19.62
C HIS A 122 9.26 -6.43 20.81
N HIS A 123 10.11 -5.42 20.55
CA HIS A 123 10.72 -4.60 21.59
C HIS A 123 9.91 -3.35 21.93
N LEU A 124 8.79 -3.11 21.21
CA LEU A 124 7.94 -1.97 21.49
C LEU A 124 7.12 -2.21 22.76
N ASN A 125 7.33 -1.31 23.72
CA ASN A 125 6.45 -1.12 24.86
C ASN A 125 5.02 -0.85 24.34
N THR A 126 4.00 -1.34 25.04
CA THR A 126 2.56 -1.41 24.66
C THR A 126 1.86 -0.07 24.35
N LYS A 127 2.62 1.02 24.25
CA LYS A 127 2.16 2.39 23.98
C LYS A 127 2.27 2.81 22.50
N CYS A 128 2.83 1.99 21.62
CA CYS A 128 3.01 2.37 20.21
C CYS A 128 1.68 2.37 19.44
N LYS A 129 1.26 3.55 18.99
CA LYS A 129 0.09 3.75 18.12
C LYS A 129 0.50 3.54 16.67
N VAL A 130 0.40 2.30 16.17
CA VAL A 130 0.54 2.00 14.74
C VAL A 130 -0.76 2.31 14.00
N GLY A 131 -0.65 2.81 12.77
CA GLY A 131 -1.79 3.08 11.91
C GLY A 131 -2.30 1.82 11.20
N VAL A 132 -3.33 1.99 10.37
CA VAL A 132 -3.95 0.90 9.57
C VAL A 132 -2.98 0.24 8.57
N SER A 133 -1.85 0.88 8.25
CA SER A 133 -0.79 0.28 7.42
C SER A 133 0.13 -0.67 8.20
N GLY A 134 -0.05 -0.82 9.52
CA GLY A 134 0.88 -1.53 10.39
C GLY A 134 2.15 -0.73 10.73
N TYR A 135 2.21 0.53 10.28
CA TYR A 135 3.30 1.46 10.53
C TYR A 135 2.77 2.79 11.08
N SER A 136 3.61 3.50 11.82
CA SER A 136 3.48 4.94 12.05
C SER A 136 4.85 5.60 12.02
N ILE A 137 4.88 6.89 11.69
CA ILE A 137 6.07 7.73 11.79
C ILE A 137 5.77 8.90 12.73
N GLU A 138 6.74 9.22 13.56
CA GLU A 138 6.69 10.34 14.50
C GLU A 138 7.85 11.29 14.20
N ASN A 139 7.55 12.56 14.00
CA ASN A 139 8.58 13.58 13.83
C ASN A 139 9.21 13.88 15.20
N THR A 140 10.51 13.64 15.33
CA THR A 140 11.26 13.89 16.56
C THR A 140 12.06 15.20 16.53
N SER A 141 11.79 16.04 15.53
CA SER A 141 12.47 17.32 15.33
C SER A 141 11.50 18.50 15.37
N ASN A 142 12.02 19.69 15.68
CA ASN A 142 11.23 20.94 15.73
C ASN A 142 10.80 21.44 14.34
N THR A 143 11.32 20.82 13.28
CA THR A 143 11.07 21.14 11.87
C THR A 143 10.68 19.88 11.12
N GLY A 144 9.42 19.72 10.76
CA GLY A 144 8.98 18.53 10.03
C GLY A 144 7.86 18.82 9.06
N TYR A 145 8.12 18.49 7.81
CA TYR A 145 7.12 18.41 6.75
C TYR A 145 7.29 17.06 6.07
N VAL A 146 6.19 16.45 5.64
CA VAL A 146 6.24 15.26 4.81
C VAL A 146 5.95 15.69 3.39
N TYR A 147 6.91 15.43 2.52
CA TYR A 147 6.74 15.54 1.08
C TYR A 147 6.41 14.17 0.51
N ILE A 148 5.35 14.09 -0.30
CA ILE A 148 4.96 12.88 -1.02
C ILE A 148 4.96 13.18 -2.51
N ALA A 149 5.70 12.39 -3.28
CA ALA A 149 5.68 12.41 -4.74
C ALA A 149 5.07 11.13 -5.28
N THR A 150 4.15 11.29 -6.24
CA THR A 150 3.46 10.16 -6.86
C THR A 150 3.02 10.46 -8.29
N HIS A 151 2.82 9.40 -9.08
CA HIS A 151 2.31 9.48 -10.47
C HIS A 151 0.78 9.54 -10.56
N PHE A 152 0.07 9.46 -9.43
CA PHE A 152 -1.39 9.42 -9.43
C PHE A 152 -1.98 10.83 -9.35
N ASN A 153 -2.91 11.10 -10.25
CA ASN A 153 -3.87 12.18 -10.05
C ASN A 153 -4.76 11.83 -8.85
N TYR A 154 -5.16 12.84 -8.10
CA TYR A 154 -6.07 12.69 -6.98
C TYR A 154 -7.14 13.78 -7.03
N ASP A 155 -8.38 13.39 -6.73
CA ASP A 155 -9.48 14.34 -6.52
C ASP A 155 -9.53 14.76 -5.04
N SER A 156 -9.10 13.88 -4.15
CA SER A 156 -9.08 14.14 -2.71
C SER A 156 -7.90 13.44 -2.02
N LEU A 157 -7.41 14.08 -0.96
CA LEU A 157 -6.38 13.54 -0.07
C LEU A 157 -6.95 13.46 1.35
N LYS A 158 -6.94 12.26 1.93
CA LYS A 158 -7.24 12.07 3.35
C LYS A 158 -6.00 11.55 4.07
N ILE A 159 -5.58 12.28 5.10
CA ILE A 159 -4.43 11.92 5.93
C ILE A 159 -4.95 11.25 7.20
N LEU A 160 -4.43 10.06 7.49
CA LEU A 160 -4.68 9.36 8.75
C LEU A 160 -3.51 9.63 9.69
N GLY A 161 -3.78 10.26 10.83
CA GLY A 161 -2.76 10.49 11.85
C GLY A 161 -3.35 10.81 13.21
N HIS A 162 -2.50 10.80 14.22
CA HIS A 162 -2.85 11.20 15.57
C HIS A 162 -2.76 12.73 15.70
N ALA A 163 -3.40 13.31 16.72
CA ALA A 163 -3.44 14.76 16.95
C ALA A 163 -2.02 15.36 16.88
N GLY A 164 -1.82 16.37 16.02
CA GLY A 164 -0.53 17.05 15.88
C GLY A 164 0.09 17.08 14.48
N ILE A 165 -0.59 16.62 13.42
CA ILE A 165 -0.13 16.88 12.04
C ILE A 165 -0.21 18.38 11.77
N LYS A 166 0.96 19.03 11.67
CA LYS A 166 1.06 20.48 11.44
C LYS A 166 1.04 20.85 9.95
N ALA A 167 1.67 20.04 9.08
CA ALA A 167 1.72 20.28 7.65
C ALA A 167 2.08 19.01 6.86
N VAL A 168 1.39 18.78 5.73
CA VAL A 168 1.73 17.77 4.73
C VAL A 168 1.63 18.43 3.36
N SER A 169 2.64 18.23 2.52
CA SER A 169 2.68 18.76 1.14
C SER A 169 2.79 17.59 0.15
N ILE A 170 2.05 17.67 -0.94
CA ILE A 170 2.06 16.66 -2.01
C ILE A 170 2.39 17.36 -3.33
N ASP A 171 3.32 16.77 -4.08
CA ASP A 171 3.60 17.17 -5.45
C ASP A 171 3.34 16.00 -6.41
N THR A 172 2.55 16.27 -7.44
CA THR A 172 2.19 15.32 -8.49
C THR A 172 3.03 15.49 -9.76
N ASN A 173 3.88 16.50 -9.83
CA ASN A 173 4.68 16.83 -11.03
C ASN A 173 5.96 15.98 -11.15
N TYR A 174 5.81 14.67 -11.02
CA TYR A 174 6.94 13.73 -11.09
C TYR A 174 7.49 13.53 -12.52
N LEU A 175 6.91 14.15 -13.57
CA LEU A 175 7.37 13.97 -14.95
C LEU A 175 7.90 15.28 -15.57
N ASN A 176 9.21 15.50 -15.41
CA ASN A 176 10.08 16.08 -16.45
C ASN A 176 11.56 15.68 -16.24
N GLY A 177 11.81 14.39 -15.96
CA GLY A 177 13.13 13.78 -16.17
C GLY A 177 14.30 14.33 -15.35
N LYS A 178 14.04 15.04 -14.24
CA LYS A 178 15.09 15.44 -13.30
C LYS A 178 14.80 14.80 -11.94
N ASP A 179 15.51 13.72 -11.64
CA ASP A 179 15.69 13.21 -10.28
C ASP A 179 16.44 14.25 -9.43
N THR A 180 15.81 15.39 -9.18
CA THR A 180 16.33 16.39 -8.26
C THR A 180 15.23 16.76 -7.30
N PHE A 181 15.22 16.07 -6.16
CA PHE A 181 14.72 16.67 -4.92
C PHE A 181 15.57 17.94 -4.70
N ARG A 182 15.07 19.09 -5.14
CA ARG A 182 15.66 20.36 -4.72
C ARG A 182 15.23 20.59 -3.29
N LYS A 183 16.20 20.47 -2.39
CA LYS A 183 16.13 20.89 -0.99
C LYS A 183 15.67 22.35 -1.00
N VAL A 184 14.45 22.61 -0.57
CA VAL A 184 13.99 23.96 -0.20
C VAL A 184 14.34 24.17 1.25
#